data_AF-A0A6V7X6W1-F1
#
_entry.id   AF-A0A6V7X6W1-F1
#
_cell.length_a   1.000
_cell.length_b   1.000
_cell.length_c   1.000
_cell.angle_alpha   90.00
_cell.angle_beta   90.00
_cell.angle_gamma   90.00
#
_symmetry.space_group_name_H-M   'P 1'
#
loop_
_entity.id
_entity.type
_entity.pdbx_description
1 polymer ?
#
loop_
_entity_poly.entity_id
_entity_poly.type
_entity_poly.pdbx_seq_one_letter_code
_entity_poly.pdbx_strand_id
1 'polypeptide(L)'
;MYKKYLNNKSNTKNNYTLNERYRQLENVYTGKQLAPSFFFHFINILCTSITAVIVNYLQNEVMDNVICFYLVIHAICKLGIEITVITFHPVLNKNLNKIITTIINFIKCGRSSRVDVERQTGINLQQNVAASKEQDLHFEMLKQSWL
;
A
#
# COMPACT_ATOMS: atom_id res chain seq x y z
N MET A 1 12.64 -42.06 23.35
CA MET A 1 12.79 -40.65 23.84
C MET A 1 13.63 -39.74 22.91
N TYR A 2 14.66 -40.24 22.21
CA TYR A 2 15.54 -39.42 21.36
C TYR A 2 14.92 -38.81 20.09
N LYS A 3 13.88 -39.43 19.49
CA LYS A 3 13.22 -38.92 18.27
C LYS A 3 12.48 -37.58 18.47
N LYS A 4 12.05 -37.25 19.69
CA LYS A 4 11.30 -36.02 19.99
C LYS A 4 12.17 -34.76 19.95
N TYR A 5 13.47 -34.88 20.28
CA TYR A 5 14.41 -33.76 20.26
C TYR A 5 14.95 -33.42 18.86
N LEU A 6 15.12 -34.43 17.99
CA LEU A 6 15.53 -34.21 16.59
C LEU A 6 14.43 -33.48 15.78
N ASN A 7 13.16 -33.81 16.02
CA ASN A 7 12.02 -33.16 15.36
C ASN A 7 11.84 -31.68 15.77
N ASN A 8 12.23 -31.31 17.00
CA ASN A 8 12.21 -29.91 17.43
C ASN A 8 13.33 -29.08 16.77
N LYS A 9 14.50 -29.67 16.55
CA LYS A 9 15.65 -28.96 15.96
C LYS A 9 15.46 -28.68 14.45
N SER A 10 14.79 -29.59 13.73
CA SER A 10 14.40 -29.37 12.33
C SER A 10 13.28 -28.33 12.19
N ASN A 11 12.28 -28.34 13.09
CA ASN A 11 11.23 -27.32 13.11
C ASN A 11 11.78 -25.91 13.38
N THR A 12 12.75 -25.75 14.30
CA THR A 12 13.38 -24.44 14.53
C THR A 12 14.16 -23.92 13.32
N LYS A 13 14.83 -24.79 12.55
CA LYS A 13 15.52 -24.38 11.31
C LYS A 13 14.51 -23.93 10.25
N ASN A 14 13.43 -24.67 10.04
CA ASN A 14 12.41 -24.29 9.05
C ASN A 14 11.69 -22.99 9.43
N ASN A 15 11.41 -22.78 10.71
CA ASN A 15 10.79 -21.55 11.20
C ASN A 15 11.69 -20.32 11.00
N TYR A 16 13.01 -20.48 11.16
CA TYR A 16 13.98 -19.41 10.90
C TYR A 16 14.00 -19.02 9.41
N THR A 17 14.08 -20.02 8.51
CA THR A 17 14.05 -19.78 7.06
C THR A 17 12.74 -19.16 6.57
N LEU A 18 11.62 -19.51 7.20
CA LEU A 18 10.30 -18.92 6.90
C LEU A 18 10.22 -17.46 7.34
N ASN A 19 10.66 -17.13 8.55
CA ASN A 19 10.65 -15.76 9.06
C ASN A 19 11.52 -14.83 8.19
N GLU A 20 12.66 -15.32 7.70
CA GLU A 20 13.49 -14.57 6.75
C GLU A 20 12.74 -14.28 5.44
N ARG A 21 12.01 -15.26 4.88
CA ARG A 21 11.17 -15.05 3.69
C ARG A 21 10.06 -14.03 3.94
N TYR A 22 9.44 -14.06 5.12
CA TYR A 22 8.43 -13.08 5.51
C TYR A 22 8.99 -11.66 5.53
N ARG A 23 10.12 -11.44 6.22
CA ARG A 23 10.77 -10.12 6.28
C ARG A 23 11.21 -9.65 4.90
N GLN A 24 11.72 -10.56 4.06
CA GLN A 24 12.10 -10.22 2.68
C GLN A 24 10.89 -9.76 1.86
N LEU A 25 9.76 -10.48 1.95
CA LEU A 25 8.53 -10.10 1.24
C LEU A 25 7.99 -8.78 1.73
N GLU A 26 7.90 -8.58 3.04
CA GLU A 26 7.48 -7.32 3.65
C GLU A 26 8.34 -6.15 3.13
N ASN A 27 9.66 -6.30 3.14
CA ASN A 27 10.57 -5.28 2.61
C ASN A 27 10.34 -5.00 1.11
N VAL A 28 10.04 -6.02 0.30
CA VAL A 28 9.72 -5.84 -1.12
C VAL A 28 8.42 -5.05 -1.29
N TYR A 29 7.38 -5.36 -0.49
CA TYR A 29 6.11 -4.63 -0.53
C TYR A 29 6.26 -3.20 -0.04
N THR A 30 6.96 -2.97 1.08
CA THR A 30 7.30 -1.64 1.58
C THR A 30 8.11 -0.86 0.54
N GLY A 31 9.08 -1.50 -0.12
CA GLY A 31 9.84 -0.88 -1.20
C GLY A 31 8.97 -0.46 -2.37
N LYS A 32 8.04 -1.33 -2.80
CA LYS A 32 7.06 -1.01 -3.85
C LYS A 32 6.12 0.14 -3.46
N GLN A 33 5.75 0.24 -2.19
CA GLN A 33 4.92 1.32 -1.67
C GLN A 33 5.66 2.65 -1.62
N LEU A 34 6.93 2.64 -1.21
CA LEU A 34 7.74 3.85 -1.06
C LEU A 34 8.28 4.39 -2.39
N ALA A 35 8.57 3.53 -3.36
CA ALA A 35 9.14 3.92 -4.65
C ALA A 35 8.37 5.05 -5.36
N PRO A 36 7.03 5.02 -5.52
CA PRO A 36 6.31 6.10 -6.19
C PRO A 36 6.31 7.39 -5.38
N SER A 37 6.17 7.34 -4.06
CA SER A 37 6.25 8.55 -3.21
C SER A 37 7.66 9.15 -3.23
N PHE A 38 8.70 8.31 -3.25
CA PHE A 38 10.09 8.74 -3.41
C PHE A 38 10.29 9.44 -4.76
N PHE A 39 9.72 8.91 -5.84
CA PHE A 39 9.79 9.52 -7.17
C PHE A 39 9.16 10.92 -7.19
N PHE A 40 7.95 11.10 -6.65
CA PHE A 40 7.32 12.42 -6.54
C PHE A 40 8.12 13.39 -5.68
N HIS A 41 8.68 12.90 -4.56
CA HIS A 41 9.52 13.71 -3.70
C HIS A 41 10.82 14.16 -4.41
N PHE A 42 11.45 13.26 -5.15
CA PHE A 42 12.63 13.55 -5.95
C PHE A 42 12.36 14.61 -7.02
N ILE A 43 11.26 14.48 -7.78
CA ILE A 43 10.83 15.50 -8.76
C ILE A 43 10.62 16.85 -8.07
N ASN A 44 9.94 16.87 -6.91
CA ASN A 44 9.68 18.10 -6.19
C ASN A 44 10.97 18.81 -5.75
N ILE A 45 11.96 18.06 -5.25
CA ILE A 45 13.29 18.61 -4.91
C ILE A 45 13.96 19.16 -6.17
N LEU A 46 13.96 18.41 -7.27
CA LEU A 46 14.60 18.83 -8.53
C LEU A 46 13.96 20.12 -9.07
N CYS A 47 12.63 20.22 -9.08
CA CYS A 47 11.92 21.44 -9.45
C CYS A 47 12.26 22.62 -8.52
N THR A 48 12.39 22.37 -7.21
CA THR A 48 12.77 23.41 -6.24
C THR A 48 14.19 23.92 -6.52
N SER A 49 15.14 23.01 -6.77
CA SER A 49 16.53 23.37 -7.11
C SER A 49 16.62 24.17 -8.41
N ILE A 50 15.89 23.76 -9.46
CA ILE A 50 15.84 24.51 -10.73
C ILE A 50 15.24 25.89 -10.51
N THR A 51 14.13 25.98 -9.77
CA THR A 51 13.46 27.25 -9.48
C THR A 51 14.42 28.18 -8.74
N ALA A 52 15.13 27.69 -7.72
CA ALA A 52 16.11 28.49 -6.97
C ALA A 52 17.21 29.09 -7.87
N VAL A 53 17.70 28.31 -8.85
CA VAL A 53 18.67 28.82 -9.84
C VAL A 53 18.03 29.88 -10.73
N ILE A 54 16.84 29.62 -11.28
CA ILE A 54 16.13 30.58 -12.16
C ILE A 54 15.87 31.90 -11.43
N VAL A 55 15.42 31.84 -10.18
CA VAL A 55 15.15 33.01 -9.34
C VAL A 55 16.42 33.83 -9.08
N ASN A 56 17.57 33.18 -8.96
CA ASN A 56 18.84 33.89 -8.76
C ASN A 56 19.27 34.65 -10.02
N TYR A 57 18.98 34.11 -11.22
CA TYR A 57 19.43 34.66 -12.50
C TYR A 57 18.44 35.63 -13.16
N LEU A 58 17.13 35.48 -12.95
CA LEU A 58 16.11 36.34 -13.57
C LEU A 58 15.71 37.49 -12.66
N GLN A 59 15.69 38.71 -13.19
CA GLN A 59 15.22 39.90 -12.47
C GLN A 59 13.71 40.14 -12.70
N ASN A 60 13.01 40.33 -11.58
CA ASN A 60 11.67 40.87 -11.29
C ASN A 60 10.47 40.59 -12.22
N GLU A 61 10.52 40.81 -13.54
CA GLU A 61 9.29 40.83 -14.34
C GLU A 61 8.68 39.43 -14.56
N VAL A 62 9.50 38.37 -14.57
CA VAL A 62 9.05 36.99 -14.81
C VAL A 62 8.91 36.18 -13.52
N MET A 63 9.30 36.77 -12.38
CA MET A 63 9.44 36.08 -11.10
C MET A 63 8.11 35.57 -10.55
N ASP A 64 7.06 36.38 -10.62
CA ASP A 64 5.73 36.02 -10.12
C ASP A 64 5.15 34.82 -10.87
N ASN A 65 5.36 34.75 -12.18
CA ASN A 65 4.92 33.62 -13.01
C ASN A 65 5.69 32.35 -12.69
N VAL A 66 7.01 32.44 -12.49
CA VAL A 66 7.87 31.30 -12.12
C VAL A 66 7.47 30.76 -10.74
N ILE A 67 7.23 31.64 -9.76
CA ILE A 67 6.79 31.25 -8.42
C ILE A 67 5.41 30.60 -8.48
N CYS A 68 4.44 31.19 -9.19
CA CYS A 68 3.11 30.59 -9.36
C CYS A 68 3.19 29.19 -9.97
N PHE A 69 3.97 29.02 -11.04
CA PHE A 69 4.13 27.71 -11.69
C PHE A 69 4.78 26.68 -10.76
N TYR A 70 5.81 27.09 -10.00
CA TYR A 70 6.43 26.25 -8.99
C TYR A 70 5.43 25.81 -7.91
N LEU A 71 4.61 26.71 -7.38
CA LEU A 71 3.61 26.40 -6.36
C LEU A 71 2.59 25.37 -6.87
N VAL A 72 2.16 25.49 -8.13
CA VAL A 72 1.26 24.52 -8.77
C VAL A 72 1.92 23.15 -8.88
N ILE A 73 3.16 23.07 -9.38
CA ILE A 73 3.90 21.80 -9.45
C ILE A 73 4.07 21.20 -8.06
N HIS A 74 4.44 22.01 -7.06
CA HIS A 74 4.63 21.57 -5.69
C HIS A 74 3.33 20.99 -5.11
N ALA A 75 2.19 21.65 -5.33
CA ALA A 75 0.88 21.16 -4.94
C ALA A 75 0.52 19.83 -5.61
N ILE A 76 0.77 19.71 -6.93
CA ILE A 76 0.56 18.46 -7.68
C ILE A 76 1.45 17.33 -7.13
N CYS A 77 2.73 17.59 -6.83
CA CYS A 77 3.63 16.58 -6.27
C CYS A 77 3.16 16.12 -4.89
N LYS A 78 2.71 17.05 -4.03
CA LYS A 78 2.17 16.72 -2.70
C LYS A 78 0.91 15.87 -2.81
N LEU A 79 -0.01 16.25 -3.68
CA LEU A 79 -1.20 15.46 -3.97
C LEU A 79 -0.84 14.07 -4.52
N GLY A 80 0.14 13.98 -5.42
CA GLY A 80 0.65 12.71 -5.95
C GLY A 80 1.24 11.81 -4.87
N ILE A 81 1.97 12.37 -3.89
CA ILE A 81 2.47 11.62 -2.73
C ILE A 81 1.30 11.05 -1.92
N GLU A 82 0.28 11.85 -1.62
CA GLU A 82 -0.89 11.38 -0.88
C GLU A 82 -1.64 10.28 -1.63
N ILE A 83 -1.90 10.49 -2.92
CA ILE A 83 -2.56 9.49 -3.78
C ILE A 83 -1.75 8.19 -3.79
N THR A 84 -0.43 8.26 -3.99
CA THR A 84 0.41 7.05 -4.01
C THR A 84 0.42 6.34 -2.67
N VAL A 85 0.50 7.05 -1.55
CA VAL A 85 0.39 6.45 -0.21
C VAL A 85 -0.96 5.74 -0.05
N ILE A 86 -2.05 6.36 -0.48
CA ILE A 86 -3.39 5.78 -0.35
C ILE A 86 -3.57 4.55 -1.26
N THR A 87 -3.14 4.63 -2.52
CA THR A 87 -3.31 3.55 -3.51
C THR A 87 -2.43 2.34 -3.20
N PHE A 88 -1.16 2.56 -2.83
CA PHE A 88 -0.20 1.48 -2.62
C PHE A 88 -0.23 0.92 -1.19
N HIS A 89 -0.88 1.60 -0.23
CA HIS A 89 -1.06 1.06 1.10
C HIS A 89 -2.31 0.16 1.17
N PRO A 90 -2.17 -1.14 1.50
CA PRO A 90 -3.24 -2.13 1.35
C PRO A 90 -4.47 -1.82 2.21
N VAL A 91 -4.28 -1.37 3.45
CA VAL A 91 -5.38 -0.98 4.35
C VAL A 91 -6.13 0.26 3.85
N LEU A 92 -5.40 1.29 3.42
CA LEU A 92 -5.99 2.54 2.91
C LEU A 92 -6.73 2.30 1.59
N ASN A 93 -6.15 1.54 0.68
CA ASN A 93 -6.77 1.18 -0.60
C ASN A 93 -8.09 0.41 -0.38
N LYS A 94 -8.11 -0.57 0.54
CA LYS A 94 -9.34 -1.29 0.92
C LYS A 94 -10.42 -0.35 1.47
N ASN A 95 -10.05 0.62 2.30
CA ASN A 95 -11.00 1.60 2.85
C ASN A 95 -11.49 2.58 1.78
N LEU A 96 -10.61 3.04 0.90
CA LEU A 96 -10.97 3.91 -0.22
C LEU A 96 -11.92 3.20 -1.19
N ASN A 97 -11.68 1.94 -1.53
CA ASN A 97 -12.58 1.15 -2.37
C ASN A 97 -13.97 0.97 -1.74
N LYS A 98 -14.05 0.81 -0.42
CA LYS A 98 -15.33 0.80 0.30
C LYS A 98 -16.06 2.14 0.17
N ILE A 99 -15.37 3.25 0.41
CA ILE A 99 -15.94 4.60 0.28
C ILE A 99 -16.42 4.86 -1.15
N ILE A 100 -15.59 4.56 -2.15
CA ILE A 100 -15.94 4.69 -3.57
C ILE A 100 -17.17 3.86 -3.90
N THR A 101 -17.22 2.61 -3.44
CA THR A 101 -18.38 1.73 -3.67
C THR A 101 -19.64 2.30 -3.01
N THR A 102 -19.54 2.84 -1.78
CA THR A 102 -20.64 3.52 -1.11
C THR A 102 -21.10 4.75 -1.89
N ILE A 103 -20.18 5.58 -2.39
CA ILE A 103 -20.51 6.76 -3.19
C ILE A 103 -21.14 6.37 -4.52
N ILE A 104 -20.60 5.37 -5.22
CA ILE A 104 -21.16 4.86 -6.47
C ILE A 104 -22.57 4.31 -6.23
N ASN A 105 -22.78 3.55 -5.16
CA ASN A 105 -24.09 3.03 -4.81
C ASN A 105 -25.05 4.15 -4.41
N PHE A 106 -24.59 5.18 -3.71
CA PHE A 106 -25.38 6.37 -3.37
C PHE A 106 -25.82 7.14 -4.62
N ILE A 107 -24.92 7.34 -5.58
CA ILE A 107 -25.23 7.98 -6.88
C ILE A 107 -26.15 7.09 -7.73
N LYS A 108 -25.95 5.77 -7.70
CA LYS A 108 -26.80 4.80 -8.39
C LYS A 108 -28.16 4.60 -7.72
N CYS A 109 -28.34 4.98 -6.45
CA CYS A 109 -29.60 4.86 -5.70
C CYS A 109 -30.74 5.78 -6.16
N GLY A 110 -30.64 6.42 -7.34
CA GLY A 110 -31.81 6.75 -8.17
C GLY A 110 -32.45 5.52 -8.86
N ARG A 111 -31.82 4.34 -8.81
CA ARG A 111 -32.36 3.06 -9.27
C ARG A 111 -32.07 1.98 -8.24
N SER A 112 -33.13 1.62 -7.53
CA SER A 112 -33.24 0.49 -6.60
C SER A 112 -32.49 -0.75 -7.07
N SER A 113 -31.60 -1.28 -6.23
CA SER A 113 -31.35 -2.71 -6.16
C SER A 113 -30.79 -3.07 -4.79
N ARG A 114 -31.53 -3.96 -4.11
CA ARG A 114 -31.11 -4.75 -2.95
C ARG A 114 -29.68 -5.24 -3.15
N VAL A 115 -28.84 -5.02 -2.15
CA VAL A 115 -27.60 -5.77 -1.96
C VAL A 115 -27.95 -6.93 -1.04
N ASP A 116 -27.95 -8.13 -1.61
CA ASP A 116 -28.16 -9.38 -0.89
C ASP A 116 -27.10 -9.57 0.19
N VAL A 117 -27.58 -9.57 1.44
CA VAL A 117 -26.85 -9.99 2.63
C VAL A 117 -26.93 -11.51 2.68
N GLU A 118 -26.17 -12.20 1.82
CA GLU A 118 -26.19 -13.67 1.81
C GLU A 118 -24.82 -14.30 1.49
N ARG A 119 -23.73 -13.71 2.01
CA ARG A 119 -22.39 -14.30 1.89
C ARG A 119 -21.55 -14.26 3.16
N GLN A 120 -22.18 -14.43 4.34
CA GLN A 120 -21.46 -14.39 5.63
C GLN A 120 -21.77 -15.54 6.61
N THR A 121 -22.44 -16.61 6.17
CA THR A 121 -22.82 -17.76 7.02
C THR A 121 -22.23 -19.11 6.57
N GLY A 122 -21.05 -19.10 5.93
CA GLY A 122 -20.38 -20.33 5.45
C GLY A 122 -19.01 -20.67 6.07
N ILE A 123 -18.49 -19.89 7.02
CA ILE A 123 -17.05 -19.96 7.40
C ILE A 123 -16.78 -20.78 8.68
N ASN A 124 -17.77 -21.47 9.25
CA ASN A 124 -17.60 -22.17 10.54
C ASN A 124 -17.19 -23.65 10.47
N LEU A 125 -16.61 -24.14 9.37
CA LEU A 125 -16.34 -25.58 9.26
C LEU A 125 -14.97 -25.94 8.68
N GLN A 126 -13.87 -25.45 9.25
CA GLN A 126 -12.57 -26.13 9.11
C GLN A 126 -11.53 -25.72 10.16
N GLN A 127 -11.94 -25.74 11.42
CA GLN A 127 -11.04 -25.63 12.55
C GLN A 127 -10.61 -27.06 12.93
N ASN A 128 -9.51 -27.58 12.34
CA ASN A 128 -8.67 -28.68 12.89
C ASN A 128 -7.66 -29.26 11.86
N VAL A 129 -6.64 -28.49 11.44
CA VAL A 129 -5.28 -29.00 11.11
C VAL A 129 -4.30 -27.82 11.31
N ALA A 130 -4.21 -27.35 12.55
CA ALA A 130 -3.62 -26.07 12.94
C ALA A 130 -2.11 -26.19 13.20
N ALA A 131 -1.32 -25.51 12.35
CA ALA A 131 -0.01 -24.90 12.64
C ALA A 131 0.75 -24.60 11.34
N SER A 132 0.74 -25.54 10.36
CA SER A 132 1.41 -25.35 9.06
C SER A 132 0.48 -24.78 7.99
N LYS A 133 -0.77 -25.26 7.93
CA LYS A 133 -1.78 -24.74 6.98
C LYS A 133 -2.26 -23.33 7.32
N GLU A 134 -2.27 -22.98 8.61
CA GLU A 134 -2.68 -21.66 9.08
C GLU A 134 -1.66 -20.58 8.67
N GLN A 135 -0.38 -20.94 8.60
CA GLN A 135 0.68 -20.06 8.10
C GLN A 135 0.67 -19.91 6.58
N ASP A 136 0.39 -20.97 5.82
CA ASP A 136 0.18 -20.87 4.37
C ASP A 136 -1.10 -20.09 4.04
N LEU A 137 -2.16 -20.26 4.84
CA LEU A 137 -3.38 -19.46 4.75
C LEU A 137 -3.10 -17.99 5.10
N HIS A 138 -2.26 -17.73 6.11
CA HIS A 138 -1.81 -16.37 6.45
C HIS A 138 -0.94 -15.76 5.33
N PHE A 139 -0.16 -16.58 4.64
CA PHE A 139 0.63 -16.19 3.47
C PHE A 139 -0.29 -15.86 2.29
N GLU A 140 -1.33 -16.65 2.05
CA GLU A 140 -2.39 -16.34 1.08
C GLU A 140 -3.17 -15.08 1.47
N MET A 141 -3.51 -14.90 2.75
CA MET A 141 -4.22 -13.70 3.23
C MET A 141 -3.38 -12.44 3.08
N LEU A 142 -2.07 -12.50 3.38
CA LEU A 142 -1.15 -11.40 3.12
C LEU A 142 -1.06 -11.14 1.62
N LYS A 143 -0.86 -12.17 0.81
CA LYS A 143 -0.81 -12.05 -0.65
C LYS A 143 -2.11 -11.45 -1.23
N GLN A 144 -3.27 -11.83 -0.71
CA GLN A 144 -4.58 -11.24 -1.06
C GLN A 144 -4.79 -9.85 -0.47
N SER A 145 -4.05 -9.46 0.57
CA SER A 145 -4.09 -8.09 1.09
C SER A 145 -3.23 -7.12 0.28
N TRP A 146 -2.23 -7.63 -0.43
CA TRP A 146 -1.28 -6.89 -1.26
C TRP A 146 -1.52 -7.03 -2.78
N LEU A 147 -2.53 -7.81 -3.19
CA LEU A 147 -3.10 -7.86 -4.54
C LEU A 147 -4.34 -6.98 -4.59
#